data_AF-A0A1C0B7G3-F1
#
_entry.id   AF-A0A1C0B7G3-F1
#
_cell.length_a   1.000
_cell.length_b   1.000
_cell.length_c   1.000
_cell.angle_alpha   90.00
_cell.angle_beta   90.00
_cell.angle_gamma   90.00
#
_symmetry.space_group_name_H-M   'P 1'
#
loop_
_entity.id
_entity.type
_entity.pdbx_description
1 polymer ?
#
loop_
_entity_poly.entity_id
_entity_poly.type
_entity_poly.pdbx_seq_one_letter_code
_entity_poly.pdbx_strand_id
1 'polypeptide(L)' 'MNIKAISKSGRSRVLRVDNFVIMNKIINRFDRWEYVS' A
#
# COMPACT_ATOMS: atom_id res chain seq x y z
N MET A 1 3.13 -10.73 1.82
CA MET A 1 3.69 -9.56 1.11
C MET A 1 3.24 -8.33 1.87
N ASN A 2 4.10 -7.33 2.12
CA ASN A 2 3.66 -6.09 2.78
C ASN A 2 3.82 -4.90 1.83
N ILE A 3 2.90 -3.94 1.92
CA ILE A 3 2.98 -2.69 1.16
C ILE A 3 2.87 -1.55 2.15
N LYS A 4 3.83 -0.63 2.10
CA LYS A 4 3.75 0.64 2.81
C LYS A 4 2.99 1.62 1.92
N ALA A 5 1.79 1.97 2.32
CA ALA A 5 1.00 3.01 1.67
C ALA A 5 1.28 4.37 2.33
N ILE A 6 1.47 5.41 1.51
CA ILE A 6 1.77 6.77 1.95
C ILE A 6 0.62 7.68 1.52
N SER A 7 -0.01 8.36 2.47
CA SER A 7 -1.07 9.34 2.19
C SER A 7 -0.49 10.65 1.68
N LYS A 8 -1.34 11.49 1.07
CA LYS A 8 -0.98 12.85 0.65
C LYS A 8 -0.46 13.73 1.81
N SER A 9 -0.92 13.46 3.03
CA SER A 9 -0.45 14.13 4.24
C SER A 9 0.90 13.62 4.78
N GLY A 10 1.57 12.71 4.07
CA GLY A 10 2.87 12.14 4.47
C GLY A 10 2.78 11.04 5.53
N ARG A 11 1.59 10.71 6.04
CA ARG A 11 1.42 9.58 6.96
C ARG A 11 1.57 8.28 6.18
N SER A 12 2.29 7.33 6.76
CA SER A 12 2.45 6.01 6.15
C SER A 12 1.87 4.91 7.03
N ARG A 13 1.39 3.84 6.41
CA ARG A 13 0.93 2.62 7.09
C ARG A 13 1.37 1.40 6.30
N VAL A 14 1.87 0.40 7.00
CA VAL A 14 2.15 -0.91 6.41
C VAL A 14 0.87 -1.73 6.40
N LEU A 15 0.51 -2.23 5.22
CA LEU A 15 -0.65 -3.06 4.98
C LEU A 15 -0.17 -4.44 4.55
N ARG A 16 -0.71 -5.48 5.20
CA ARG A 16 -0.47 -6.86 4.78
C ARG A 16 -1.28 -7.12 3.51
N VAL A 17 -0.62 -7.74 2.54
CA VAL A 17 -1.19 -8.14 1.27
C VAL A 17 -0.99 -9.64 1.11
N ASP A 18 -2.11 -10.31 0.99
CA ASP A 18 -2.30 -11.75 0.90
C ASP A 18 -2.76 -12.20 -0.49
N ASN A 19 -3.25 -11.27 -1.32
CA ASN A 19 -3.59 -11.53 -2.73
C ASN A 19 -3.48 -10.29 -3.62
N PHE A 20 -3.48 -10.52 -4.94
CA PHE A 20 -3.39 -9.47 -5.96
C PHE A 20 -4.57 -8.49 -5.96
N VAL A 21 -5.76 -8.91 -5.51
CA VAL A 21 -6.95 -8.04 -5.47
C VAL A 21 -6.76 -6.94 -4.43
N ILE A 22 -6.24 -7.29 -3.25
CA ILE A 22 -5.93 -6.32 -2.19
C ILE A 22 -4.81 -5.38 -2.62
N MET A 23 -3.79 -5.90 -3.31
CA MET A 23 -2.73 -5.07 -3.91
C MET A 23 -3.31 -4.00 -4.83
N ASN A 24 -4.16 -4.38 -5.79
CA ASN A 24 -4.77 -3.45 -6.75
C ASN A 24 -5.61 -2.37 -6.05
N LYS A 25 -6.35 -2.74 -5.00
CA LYS A 25 -7.11 -1.76 -4.20
C LYS A 25 -6.20 -0.72 -3.53
N ILE A 26 -5.04 -1.14 -3.03
CA ILE A 26 -4.08 -0.25 -2.39
C ILE A 26 -3.44 0.68 -3.43
N ILE A 27 -2.99 0.14 -4.57
CA ILE A 27 -2.38 0.91 -5.66
C ILE A 27 -3.35 1.97 -6.18
N ASN A 28 -4.61 1.62 -6.39
CA ASN A 28 -5.62 2.57 -6.90
C ASN A 28 -6.05 3.62 -5.86
N ARG A 29 -5.85 3.35 -4.57
CA ARG A 29 -6.27 4.25 -3.48
C ARG A 29 -5.19 5.23 -3.06
N PHE A 30 -3.92 4.85 -3.17
CA PHE A 30 -2.79 5.64 -2.68
C PHE A 30 -1.88 6.03 -3.83
N ASP A 31 -1.68 7.35 -4.03
CA ASP A 31 -0.76 7.87 -5.06
C ASP A 31 0.70 7.43 -4.85
N ARG A 32 1.09 7.13 -3.61
CA ARG A 32 2.43 6.69 -3.26
C ARG A 32 2.40 5.44 -2.40
N TRP A 33 3.11 4.41 -2.82
CA TRP A 33 3.25 3.16 -2.11
C TRP A 33 4.61 2.52 -2.41
N GLU A 34 5.09 1.72 -1.47
CA GLU A 34 6.39 1.04 -1.55
C GLU A 34 6.20 -0.42 -1.14
N TYR A 35 6.81 -1.34 -1.88
CA TYR A 35 6.87 -2.74 -1.49
C TYR A 35 7.79 -2.90 -0.27
N VAL A 36 7.37 -3.71 0.70
CA VAL A 36 8.14 -4.03 1.90
C VAL A 36 8.20 -5.55 2.06
N SER A 37 9.43 -6.07 2.08
CA SER A 37 9.74 -7.49 2.31
C SER A 37 9.24 -7.97 3.68
#